data_AF-A0A9W4HG83-F1
#
_entry.id   AF-A0A9W4HG83-F1
#
_cell.length_a   1.000
_cell.length_b   1.000
_cell.length_c   1.000
_cell.angle_alpha   90.00
_cell.angle_beta   90.00
_cell.angle_gamma   90.00
#
_symmetry.space_group_name_H-M   'P 1'
#
loop_
_entity.id
_entity.type
_entity.pdbx_description
1 polymer ?
#
loop_
_entity_poly.entity_id
_entity_poly.type
_entity_poly.pdbx_seq_one_letter_code
_entity_poly.pdbx_strand_id
1 'polypeptide(L)'
;MIRLGRVVPRLPRCNSTSRSQFDLWSWLPYRDSQIVSTIAAMEHYSATVKLRMPSHSLLPISAPLFIDTDLDTASVPNDCFVRKFLTGVKTPHFNLIAPSLRVPNDKEEFARLQRFTMLPQKEDFAPAVLLFPTSDRRVDLNLEKKYLFLQDGESSAMNEGDSISTGLYSEPLSRDRHDTEEAAFRLLLPSPLRLEFQDEEAARMSDGRLPR
;
A
#
# COMPACT_ATOMS: atom_id res chain seq x y z
N MET A 1 -19.80 -15.15 -2.66
CA MET A 1 -19.90 -13.96 -3.54
C MET A 1 -20.38 -12.80 -2.68
N ILE A 2 -19.66 -11.65 -2.70
CA ILE A 2 -19.94 -10.32 -2.06
C ILE A 2 -19.18 -10.05 -0.72
N ARG A 3 -18.60 -8.86 -0.37
CA ARG A 3 -18.25 -7.54 -1.01
C ARG A 3 -17.30 -6.72 -0.07
N LEU A 4 -16.37 -5.93 -0.63
CA LEU A 4 -15.33 -5.03 -0.02
C LEU A 4 -15.88 -3.83 0.83
N GLY A 5 -15.06 -3.07 1.62
CA GLY A 5 -15.45 -1.76 2.25
C GLY A 5 -14.70 -1.07 3.44
N ARG A 6 -15.23 0.07 3.92
CA ARG A 6 -14.95 0.95 5.11
C ARG A 6 -15.95 0.69 6.24
N VAL A 7 -15.54 0.80 7.49
CA VAL A 7 -16.42 0.64 8.67
C VAL A 7 -17.21 1.93 8.96
N VAL A 8 -18.54 1.85 9.03
CA VAL A 8 -19.44 2.95 9.44
C VAL A 8 -20.43 2.51 10.52
N PRO A 9 -20.87 3.42 11.39
CA PRO A 9 -21.83 3.07 12.42
C PRO A 9 -23.19 2.70 11.79
N ARG A 10 -23.68 1.50 12.09
CA ARG A 10 -25.00 0.99 11.72
C ARG A 10 -26.02 1.48 12.77
N LEU A 11 -27.13 2.06 12.31
CA LEU A 11 -28.26 2.37 13.20
C LEU A 11 -28.78 1.07 13.83
N PRO A 12 -28.98 1.01 15.17
CA PRO A 12 -29.44 -0.20 15.83
C PRO A 12 -30.78 -0.61 15.25
N ARG A 13 -30.90 -1.87 14.82
CA ARG A 13 -32.21 -2.45 14.54
C ARG A 13 -32.98 -2.41 15.86
N CYS A 14 -34.08 -1.68 15.87
CA CYS A 14 -34.94 -1.53 17.04
C CYS A 14 -35.17 -2.91 17.69
N ASN A 15 -34.89 -3.01 19.00
CA ASN A 15 -35.19 -4.13 19.92
C ASN A 15 -34.10 -5.17 20.24
N SER A 16 -32.80 -4.87 20.14
CA SER A 16 -31.78 -5.68 20.87
C SER A 16 -31.45 -5.05 22.23
N THR A 17 -31.75 -5.76 23.31
CA THR A 17 -31.38 -5.38 24.69
C THR A 17 -29.93 -5.71 25.04
N SER A 18 -29.13 -6.24 24.10
CA SER A 18 -27.70 -6.48 24.28
C SER A 18 -26.89 -5.27 23.78
N ARG A 19 -26.19 -4.59 24.68
CA ARG A 19 -25.14 -3.60 24.33
C ARG A 19 -23.87 -4.28 23.81
N SER A 20 -23.98 -5.19 22.86
CA SER A 20 -22.82 -5.61 22.06
C SER A 20 -22.45 -4.45 21.14
N GLN A 21 -21.33 -3.78 21.39
CA GLN A 21 -20.77 -2.78 20.47
C GLN A 21 -20.52 -3.35 19.06
N PHE A 22 -20.54 -4.67 18.92
CA PHE A 22 -20.36 -5.44 17.69
C PHE A 22 -21.45 -5.22 16.63
N ASP A 23 -22.70 -4.91 17.00
CA ASP A 23 -23.79 -4.70 16.03
C ASP A 23 -23.89 -3.26 15.49
N LEU A 24 -23.08 -2.36 16.04
CA LEU A 24 -23.09 -0.94 15.73
C LEU A 24 -22.22 -0.59 14.54
N TRP A 25 -21.48 -1.52 13.94
CA TRP A 25 -20.56 -1.21 12.85
C TRP A 25 -20.89 -2.04 11.62
N SER A 26 -20.93 -1.38 10.47
CA SER A 26 -21.23 -1.98 9.17
C SER A 26 -20.13 -1.64 8.19
N TRP A 27 -19.67 -2.65 7.45
CA TRP A 27 -18.75 -2.49 6.34
C TRP A 27 -19.48 -1.91 5.13
N LEU A 28 -18.94 -0.86 4.52
CA LEU A 28 -19.43 -0.17 3.33
C LEU A 28 -18.37 -0.19 2.23
N PRO A 29 -18.58 -0.81 1.07
CA PRO A 29 -17.62 -0.78 -0.05
C PRO A 29 -17.02 0.58 -0.29
N TYR A 30 -15.73 0.59 -0.65
CA TYR A 30 -15.13 1.75 -1.29
C TYR A 30 -16.05 2.15 -2.43
N ARG A 31 -16.51 3.40 -2.38
CA ARG A 31 -17.37 3.92 -3.42
C ARG A 31 -16.50 4.20 -4.62
N ASP A 32 -17.05 3.99 -5.83
CA ASP A 32 -16.33 4.35 -7.05
C ASP A 32 -15.92 5.84 -7.04
N SER A 33 -16.68 6.69 -6.35
CA SER A 33 -16.33 8.09 -6.11
C SER A 33 -15.01 8.30 -5.36
N GLN A 34 -14.65 7.42 -4.41
CA GLN A 34 -13.38 7.51 -3.69
C GLN A 34 -12.21 7.13 -4.60
N ILE A 35 -12.38 6.09 -5.41
CA ILE A 35 -11.38 5.67 -6.39
C ILE A 35 -11.15 6.79 -7.41
N VAL A 36 -12.23 7.33 -7.98
CA VAL A 36 -12.18 8.46 -8.91
C VAL A 36 -11.50 9.67 -8.27
N SER A 37 -11.83 9.98 -7.02
CA SER A 37 -11.20 11.09 -6.29
C SER A 37 -9.71 10.87 -6.06
N THR A 38 -9.28 9.65 -5.70
CA THR A 38 -7.87 9.33 -5.49
C THR A 38 -7.08 9.34 -6.80
N ILE A 39 -7.66 8.82 -7.89
CA ILE A 39 -7.08 8.91 -9.24
C ILE A 39 -6.90 10.38 -9.62
N ALA A 40 -7.95 11.21 -9.46
CA ALA A 40 -7.89 12.63 -9.78
C ALA A 40 -6.82 13.37 -8.96
N ALA A 41 -6.70 13.06 -7.67
CA ALA A 41 -5.66 13.62 -6.82
C ALA A 41 -4.25 13.22 -7.29
N MET A 42 -4.04 11.93 -7.59
CA MET A 42 -2.76 11.42 -8.07
C MET A 42 -2.36 12.05 -9.41
N GLU A 43 -3.30 12.19 -10.35
CA GLU A 43 -3.06 12.87 -11.62
C GLU A 43 -2.70 14.35 -11.42
N HIS A 44 -3.43 15.05 -10.53
CA HIS A 44 -3.16 16.45 -10.21
C HIS A 44 -1.76 16.66 -9.60
N TYR A 45 -1.36 15.81 -8.64
CA TYR A 45 -0.02 15.88 -8.05
C TYR A 45 1.07 15.53 -9.07
N SER A 46 0.85 14.50 -9.89
CA SER A 46 1.79 14.12 -10.95
C SER A 46 1.98 15.25 -11.97
N ALA A 47 0.90 15.93 -12.37
CA ALA A 47 0.97 17.09 -13.26
C ALA A 47 1.73 18.26 -12.61
N THR A 48 1.50 18.51 -11.33
CA THR A 48 2.20 19.56 -10.57
C THR A 48 3.70 19.29 -10.47
N VAL A 49 4.10 18.04 -10.23
CA VAL A 49 5.51 17.63 -10.23
C VAL A 49 6.11 17.83 -11.62
N LYS A 50 5.41 17.39 -12.68
CA LYS A 50 5.84 17.54 -14.07
C LYS A 50 6.14 19.00 -14.44
N LEU A 51 5.31 19.94 -13.99
CA LEU A 51 5.51 21.39 -14.23
C LEU A 51 6.78 21.96 -13.58
N ARG A 52 7.29 21.32 -12.54
CA ARG A 52 8.50 21.75 -11.82
C ARG A 52 9.76 21.03 -12.29
N MET A 53 9.63 20.00 -13.13
CA MET A 53 10.76 19.23 -13.64
C MET A 53 11.29 19.80 -14.96
N PRO A 54 12.62 19.74 -15.19
CA PRO A 54 13.19 20.07 -16.50
C PRO A 54 12.68 19.12 -17.57
N SER A 55 12.44 19.62 -18.79
CA SER A 55 11.88 18.83 -19.90
C SER A 55 12.72 17.61 -20.29
N HIS A 56 14.04 17.65 -20.06
CA HIS A 56 14.95 16.53 -20.33
C HIS A 56 14.87 15.39 -19.30
N SER A 57 14.27 15.64 -18.13
CA SER A 57 14.07 14.64 -17.08
C SER A 57 12.72 13.93 -17.21
N LEU A 58 11.90 14.33 -18.18
CA LEU A 58 10.59 13.74 -18.43
C LEU A 58 10.70 12.56 -19.40
N LEU A 59 10.04 11.47 -19.04
CA LEU A 59 9.95 10.27 -19.86
C LEU A 59 8.82 10.41 -20.88
N PRO A 60 9.03 9.95 -22.13
CA PRO A 60 7.98 9.92 -23.13
C PRO A 60 7.05 8.74 -22.86
N ILE A 61 6.01 8.93 -22.05
CA ILE A 61 5.06 7.86 -21.74
C ILE A 61 3.63 8.30 -22.04
N SER A 62 2.94 7.50 -22.87
CA SER A 62 1.56 7.75 -23.34
C SER A 62 0.59 6.63 -22.99
N ALA A 63 1.01 5.63 -22.22
CA ALA A 63 0.24 4.45 -21.86
C ALA A 63 -0.27 4.50 -20.40
N PRO A 64 -1.36 3.77 -20.06
CA PRO A 64 -1.77 3.56 -18.66
C PRO A 64 -0.66 2.85 -17.86
N LEU A 65 -0.63 3.09 -16.54
CA LEU A 65 0.45 2.56 -15.71
C LEU A 65 0.41 1.05 -15.62
N PHE A 66 -0.78 0.42 -15.58
CA PHE A 66 -0.94 -1.04 -15.67
C PHE A 66 -2.24 -1.37 -16.42
N ILE A 67 -2.27 -2.54 -17.06
CA ILE A 67 -3.51 -3.16 -17.53
C ILE A 67 -3.82 -4.40 -16.68
N ASP A 68 -5.06 -4.90 -16.75
CA ASP A 68 -5.50 -6.03 -15.92
C ASP A 68 -4.61 -7.26 -16.06
N THR A 69 -4.11 -7.56 -17.27
CA THR A 69 -3.22 -8.70 -17.52
C THR A 69 -1.86 -8.57 -16.83
N ASP A 70 -1.35 -7.34 -16.66
CA ASP A 70 -0.09 -7.11 -15.92
C ASP A 70 -0.29 -7.41 -14.44
N LEU A 71 -1.46 -7.02 -13.91
CA LEU A 71 -1.83 -7.24 -12.51
C LEU A 71 -2.17 -8.70 -12.23
N ASP A 72 -2.71 -9.43 -13.21
CA ASP A 72 -2.91 -10.88 -13.15
C ASP A 72 -1.56 -11.61 -13.07
N THR A 73 -0.59 -11.19 -13.87
CA THR A 73 0.80 -11.72 -13.81
C THR A 73 1.43 -11.48 -12.45
N ALA A 74 1.12 -10.34 -11.82
CA ALA A 74 1.54 -10.00 -10.48
C ALA A 74 0.66 -10.62 -9.36
N SER A 75 -0.31 -11.47 -9.71
CA SER A 75 -1.26 -12.11 -8.77
C SER A 75 -2.03 -11.12 -7.88
N VAL A 76 -2.25 -9.88 -8.35
CA VAL A 76 -3.03 -8.87 -7.62
C VAL A 76 -4.51 -9.25 -7.68
N PRO A 77 -5.26 -9.23 -6.56
CA PRO A 77 -6.68 -9.61 -6.57
C PRO A 77 -7.52 -8.81 -7.58
N ASN A 78 -8.54 -9.46 -8.16
CA ASN A 78 -9.44 -8.84 -9.14
C ASN A 78 -10.35 -7.77 -8.52
N ASP A 79 -10.80 -8.01 -7.31
CA ASP A 79 -11.69 -7.13 -6.56
C ASP A 79 -10.90 -6.47 -5.44
N CYS A 80 -10.09 -5.45 -5.76
CA CYS A 80 -9.40 -4.62 -4.77
C CYS A 80 -9.25 -3.15 -5.22
N PHE A 81 -9.14 -2.25 -4.25
CA PHE A 81 -8.87 -0.83 -4.44
C PHE A 81 -7.61 -0.61 -5.25
N VAL A 82 -6.54 -1.34 -4.92
CA VAL A 82 -5.22 -1.22 -5.58
C VAL A 82 -5.32 -1.48 -7.07
N ARG A 83 -6.01 -2.54 -7.50
CA ARG A 83 -6.19 -2.85 -8.93
C ARG A 83 -6.92 -1.73 -9.65
N LYS A 84 -8.06 -1.29 -9.11
CA LYS A 84 -8.85 -0.19 -9.70
C LYS A 84 -8.06 1.13 -9.75
N PHE A 85 -7.23 1.38 -8.75
CA PHE A 85 -6.34 2.54 -8.72
C PHE A 85 -5.24 2.43 -9.78
N LEU A 86 -4.49 1.33 -9.82
CA LEU A 86 -3.33 1.15 -10.72
C LEU A 86 -3.72 1.11 -12.21
N THR A 87 -4.89 0.56 -12.52
CA THR A 87 -5.44 0.55 -13.89
C THR A 87 -6.00 1.92 -14.31
N GLY A 88 -6.47 2.72 -13.35
CA GLY A 88 -7.06 4.03 -13.62
C GLY A 88 -6.05 5.18 -13.70
N VAL A 89 -4.89 5.06 -13.06
CA VAL A 89 -3.87 6.12 -13.03
C VAL A 89 -3.05 6.15 -14.32
N LYS A 90 -2.88 7.36 -14.89
CA LYS A 90 -1.95 7.60 -16.00
C LYS A 90 -0.51 7.45 -15.54
N THR A 91 0.35 6.90 -16.40
CA THR A 91 1.77 6.75 -16.08
C THR A 91 2.43 8.11 -15.82
N PRO A 92 3.02 8.32 -14.63
CA PRO A 92 3.83 9.51 -14.37
C PRO A 92 5.01 9.58 -15.34
N HIS A 93 5.34 10.78 -15.83
CA HIS A 93 6.45 10.98 -16.77
C HIS A 93 7.81 11.05 -16.08
N PHE A 94 7.95 10.45 -14.90
CA PHE A 94 9.15 10.51 -14.09
C PHE A 94 9.38 9.17 -13.41
N ASN A 95 10.64 8.87 -13.09
CA ASN A 95 11.03 7.59 -12.50
C ASN A 95 10.85 7.53 -10.98
N LEU A 96 10.75 8.68 -10.30
CA LEU A 96 10.75 8.77 -8.84
C LEU A 96 9.60 9.64 -8.36
N ILE A 97 8.78 9.13 -7.43
CA ILE A 97 7.68 9.90 -6.81
C ILE A 97 8.11 10.59 -5.52
N ALA A 98 9.10 10.03 -4.84
CA ALA A 98 9.74 10.58 -3.64
C ALA A 98 11.22 10.15 -3.64
N PRO A 99 12.06 10.70 -2.75
CA PRO A 99 13.43 10.24 -2.60
C PRO A 99 13.46 8.71 -2.41
N SER A 100 14.12 8.02 -3.33
CA SER A 100 14.26 6.55 -3.37
C SER A 100 13.01 5.74 -3.72
N LEU A 101 11.79 6.32 -3.80
CA LEU A 101 10.59 5.60 -4.24
C LEU A 101 10.41 5.68 -5.76
N ARG A 102 10.53 4.53 -6.42
CA ARG A 102 10.45 4.39 -7.88
C ARG A 102 9.01 4.18 -8.35
N VAL A 103 8.68 4.76 -9.50
CA VAL A 103 7.48 4.43 -10.25
C VAL A 103 7.71 3.10 -10.98
N PRO A 104 6.85 2.08 -10.79
CA PRO A 104 7.04 0.77 -11.40
C PRO A 104 6.67 0.79 -12.90
N ASN A 105 7.58 1.33 -13.71
CA ASN A 105 7.40 1.41 -15.16
C ASN A 105 7.54 0.03 -15.83
N ASP A 106 8.44 -0.82 -15.31
CA ASP A 106 8.66 -2.19 -15.76
C ASP A 106 7.64 -3.15 -15.12
N LYS A 107 6.85 -3.81 -15.96
CA LYS A 107 5.76 -4.73 -15.59
C LYS A 107 6.26 -6.06 -15.08
N GLU A 108 7.32 -6.58 -15.69
CA GLU A 108 7.93 -7.84 -15.31
C GLU A 108 8.66 -7.70 -13.99
N GLU A 109 9.39 -6.59 -13.82
CA GLU A 109 9.99 -6.24 -12.54
C GLU A 109 8.90 -6.08 -11.47
N PHE A 110 7.84 -5.32 -11.74
CA PHE A 110 6.74 -5.15 -10.81
C PHE A 110 6.18 -6.49 -10.33
N ALA A 111 5.86 -7.41 -11.24
CA ALA A 111 5.34 -8.74 -10.91
C ALA A 111 6.33 -9.54 -10.06
N ARG A 112 7.62 -9.55 -10.42
CA ARG A 112 8.67 -10.27 -9.68
C ARG A 112 8.85 -9.76 -8.25
N LEU A 113 8.56 -8.48 -8.00
CA LEU A 113 8.69 -7.89 -6.67
C LEU A 113 7.49 -8.19 -5.75
N GLN A 114 6.36 -8.68 -6.28
CA GLN A 114 5.16 -8.97 -5.48
C GLN A 114 5.25 -10.30 -4.73
N ARG A 115 5.97 -10.32 -3.61
CA ARG A 115 6.15 -11.57 -2.84
C ARG A 115 4.88 -12.02 -2.11
N PHE A 116 4.10 -11.09 -1.58
CA PHE A 116 2.92 -11.41 -0.78
C PHE A 116 1.71 -11.81 -1.62
N THR A 117 1.56 -11.25 -2.82
CA THR A 117 0.44 -11.58 -3.72
C THR A 117 0.54 -12.99 -4.29
N MET A 118 1.76 -13.54 -4.39
CA MET A 118 2.03 -14.89 -4.90
C MET A 118 1.76 -15.99 -3.87
N LEU A 119 1.49 -15.64 -2.61
CA LEU A 119 1.19 -16.62 -1.57
C LEU A 119 -0.22 -17.19 -1.76
N PRO A 120 -0.50 -18.43 -1.32
CA PRO A 120 -1.85 -18.96 -1.27
C PRO A 120 -2.70 -18.12 -0.33
N GLN A 121 -3.73 -17.46 -0.87
CA GLN A 121 -4.60 -16.58 -0.11
C GLN A 121 -5.93 -17.24 0.21
N LYS A 122 -6.51 -16.88 1.36
CA LYS A 122 -7.92 -17.17 1.65
C LYS A 122 -8.81 -16.26 0.80
N GLU A 123 -10.04 -16.70 0.48
CA GLU A 123 -11.01 -15.94 -0.33
C GLU A 123 -11.30 -14.53 0.22
N ASP A 124 -11.12 -14.33 1.53
CA ASP A 124 -11.43 -13.11 2.25
C ASP A 124 -10.19 -12.26 2.60
N PHE A 125 -9.02 -12.58 2.03
CA PHE A 125 -7.79 -11.83 2.25
C PHE A 125 -7.38 -11.07 0.98
N ALA A 126 -7.02 -9.80 1.14
CA ALA A 126 -6.27 -9.06 0.13
C ALA A 126 -4.83 -8.88 0.64
N PRO A 127 -3.82 -9.29 -0.13
CA PRO A 127 -2.44 -9.26 0.27
C PRO A 127 -1.89 -7.83 0.18
N ALA A 128 -0.74 -7.60 0.80
CA ALA A 128 0.00 -6.37 0.58
C ALA A 128 0.58 -6.33 -0.83
N VAL A 129 0.25 -5.29 -1.60
CA VAL A 129 0.79 -5.04 -2.94
C VAL A 129 1.86 -3.96 -2.84
N LEU A 130 3.06 -4.22 -3.34
CA LEU A 130 4.13 -3.23 -3.43
C LEU A 130 3.83 -2.26 -4.57
N LEU A 131 3.43 -1.03 -4.23
CA LEU A 131 3.04 0.01 -5.19
C LEU A 131 4.25 0.78 -5.74
N PHE A 132 5.16 1.20 -4.85
CA PHE A 132 6.35 1.97 -5.22
C PHE A 132 7.59 1.35 -4.57
N PRO A 133 8.38 0.57 -5.31
CA PRO A 133 9.58 -0.05 -4.77
C PRO A 133 10.69 0.97 -4.53
N THR A 134 11.54 0.69 -3.55
CA THR A 134 12.79 1.41 -3.34
C THR A 134 13.92 0.80 -4.18
N SER A 135 14.96 1.58 -4.47
CA SER A 135 16.16 1.10 -5.19
C SER A 135 16.91 0.02 -4.42
N ASP A 136 16.84 -1.23 -4.90
CA ASP A 136 17.60 -2.46 -4.57
C ASP A 136 17.84 -2.81 -3.10
N ARG A 137 17.17 -2.11 -2.18
CA ARG A 137 17.27 -2.39 -0.76
C ARG A 137 16.15 -3.32 -0.35
N ARG A 138 16.55 -4.42 0.27
CA ARG A 138 15.65 -5.40 0.85
C ARG A 138 15.82 -5.40 2.36
N VAL A 139 14.78 -5.83 3.05
CA VAL A 139 14.83 -6.08 4.49
C VAL A 139 14.40 -7.49 4.76
N ASP A 140 14.97 -8.06 5.81
CA ASP A 140 14.63 -9.41 6.22
C ASP A 140 13.30 -9.40 6.98
N LEU A 141 12.46 -10.38 6.66
CA LEU A 141 11.25 -10.66 7.42
C LEU A 141 11.64 -11.10 8.83
N ASN A 142 11.13 -10.36 9.81
CA ASN A 142 11.12 -10.74 11.21
C ASN A 142 9.68 -10.99 11.65
N LEU A 143 9.50 -11.48 12.87
CA LEU A 143 8.18 -11.77 13.42
C LEU A 143 7.22 -10.57 13.34
N GLU A 144 7.70 -9.37 13.65
CA GLU A 144 6.91 -8.14 13.56
C GLU A 144 6.42 -7.86 12.13
N LYS A 145 7.31 -7.87 11.14
CA LYS A 145 6.94 -7.67 9.74
C LYS A 145 5.98 -8.76 9.26
N LYS A 146 6.15 -10.01 9.70
CA LYS A 146 5.19 -11.07 9.40
C LYS A 146 3.80 -10.73 9.93
N TYR A 147 3.67 -10.27 11.18
CA TYR A 147 2.36 -9.84 11.71
C TYR A 147 1.75 -8.65 10.98
N LEU A 148 2.58 -7.77 10.41
CA LEU A 148 2.11 -6.59 9.67
C LEU A 148 1.67 -6.91 8.24
N PHE A 149 2.26 -7.93 7.61
CA PHE A 149 2.06 -8.24 6.18
C PHE A 149 1.28 -9.54 5.92
N LEU A 150 1.27 -10.47 6.87
CA LEU A 150 0.68 -11.80 6.75
C LEU A 150 -0.35 -12.05 7.84
N GLN A 151 -1.32 -12.92 7.56
CA GLN A 151 -2.17 -13.49 8.60
C GLN A 151 -1.54 -14.69 9.29
N ASP A 152 -2.06 -15.05 10.47
CA ASP A 152 -1.63 -16.20 11.28
C ASP A 152 -1.56 -17.52 10.50
N GLY A 153 -2.37 -17.70 9.44
CA GLY A 153 -2.33 -18.88 8.57
C GLY A 153 -1.27 -18.83 7.45
N GLU A 154 -0.93 -17.63 6.97
CA GLU A 154 0.01 -17.41 5.85
C GLU A 154 1.46 -17.23 6.32
N SER A 155 1.65 -16.97 7.63
CA SER A 155 2.96 -16.83 8.28
C SER A 155 3.87 -18.06 8.11
N SER A 156 3.30 -19.23 7.80
CA SER A 156 4.04 -20.47 7.51
C SER A 156 4.63 -20.52 6.10
N ALA A 157 4.14 -19.71 5.16
CA ALA A 157 4.59 -19.72 3.76
C ALA A 157 5.87 -18.91 3.52
N MET A 158 6.20 -17.99 4.44
CA MET A 158 7.47 -17.25 4.43
C MET A 158 8.22 -17.51 5.73
N ASN A 159 9.54 -17.72 5.64
CA ASN A 159 10.39 -17.93 6.80
C ASN A 159 10.90 -16.61 7.37
N GLU A 160 11.28 -16.62 8.65
CA GLU A 160 12.07 -15.49 9.17
C GLU A 160 13.42 -15.47 8.44
N GLY A 161 13.91 -14.28 8.10
CA GLY A 161 15.09 -14.11 7.25
C GLY A 161 14.78 -14.04 5.76
N ASP A 162 13.55 -14.29 5.33
CA ASP A 162 13.17 -14.11 3.91
C ASP A 162 13.27 -12.64 3.53
N SER A 163 13.97 -12.36 2.44
CA SER A 163 14.26 -11.01 1.98
C SER A 163 13.09 -10.44 1.16
N ILE A 164 12.52 -9.33 1.64
CA ILE A 164 11.43 -8.60 0.98
C ILE A 164 11.89 -7.22 0.51
N SER A 165 11.30 -6.74 -0.58
CA SER A 165 11.60 -5.42 -1.14
C SER A 165 11.14 -4.31 -0.20
N THR A 166 11.88 -3.21 -0.14
CA THR A 166 11.44 -2.01 0.59
C THR A 166 10.66 -1.09 -0.32
N GLY A 167 9.79 -0.24 0.25
CA GLY A 167 8.92 0.65 -0.52
C GLY A 167 7.54 0.84 0.09
N LEU A 168 6.65 1.43 -0.70
CA LEU A 168 5.26 1.67 -0.30
C LEU A 168 4.39 0.47 -0.67
N TYR A 169 3.82 -0.17 0.34
CA TYR A 169 2.87 -1.26 0.22
C TYR A 169 1.44 -0.78 0.47
N SER A 170 0.45 -1.42 -0.15
CA SER A 170 -0.92 -1.38 0.37
C SER A 170 -1.00 -2.16 1.69
N GLU A 171 -1.90 -1.74 2.56
CA GLU A 171 -2.19 -2.50 3.78
C GLU A 171 -2.85 -3.84 3.40
N PRO A 172 -2.34 -4.98 3.90
CA PRO A 172 -3.05 -6.25 3.74
C PRO A 172 -4.37 -6.19 4.52
N LEU A 173 -5.41 -6.73 3.92
CA LEU A 173 -6.77 -6.68 4.46
C LEU A 173 -7.26 -8.08 4.74
N SER A 174 -7.66 -8.34 5.98
CA SER A 174 -8.55 -9.46 6.24
C SER A 174 -9.98 -8.98 6.35
N ARG A 175 -10.88 -9.51 5.52
CA ARG A 175 -12.31 -9.18 5.59
C ARG A 175 -13.01 -9.82 6.78
N ASP A 176 -12.35 -10.72 7.51
CA ASP A 176 -12.84 -11.28 8.78
C ASP A 176 -12.43 -10.46 10.03
N ARG A 177 -11.51 -9.48 9.88
CA ARG A 177 -11.03 -8.61 10.97
C ARG A 177 -11.76 -7.27 10.95
N HIS A 178 -11.94 -6.69 12.12
CA HIS A 178 -12.94 -5.64 12.36
C HIS A 178 -12.41 -4.21 12.16
N ASP A 179 -11.09 -4.03 11.99
CA ASP A 179 -10.40 -2.72 12.10
C ASP A 179 -9.50 -2.34 10.91
N THR A 180 -9.65 -2.98 9.75
CA THR A 180 -8.70 -2.78 8.63
C THR A 180 -9.31 -2.01 7.45
N GLU A 181 -8.76 -0.87 7.08
CA GLU A 181 -9.16 -0.12 5.88
C GLU A 181 -8.21 -0.42 4.70
N GLU A 182 -8.74 -0.79 3.54
CA GLU A 182 -7.97 -1.16 2.32
C GLU A 182 -7.18 0.02 1.70
N ALA A 183 -7.51 1.26 2.06
CA ALA A 183 -6.87 2.48 1.54
C ALA A 183 -5.66 2.92 2.36
N ALA A 184 -5.31 2.18 3.40
CA ALA A 184 -4.11 2.45 4.14
C ALA A 184 -2.87 1.91 3.40
N PHE A 185 -1.73 2.55 3.68
CA PHE A 185 -0.46 2.21 3.06
C PHE A 185 0.59 2.01 4.14
N ARG A 186 1.50 1.07 3.89
CA ARG A 186 2.62 0.76 4.77
C ARG A 186 3.91 1.11 4.05
N LEU A 187 4.64 2.09 4.57
CA LEU A 187 5.97 2.44 4.05
C LEU A 187 7.02 1.60 4.78
N LEU A 188 7.60 0.65 4.07
CA LEU A 188 8.70 -0.16 4.56
C LEU A 188 10.02 0.49 4.14
N LEU A 189 10.73 1.08 5.11
CA LEU A 189 12.00 1.73 4.87
C LEU A 189 13.16 0.71 4.91
N PRO A 190 14.20 0.90 4.08
CA PRO A 190 15.34 0.00 4.02
C PRO A 190 16.32 0.12 5.18
N SER A 191 16.22 1.20 5.95
CA SER A 191 16.95 1.39 7.19
C SER A 191 15.93 1.71 8.29
N PRO A 192 16.17 1.27 9.53
CA PRO A 192 15.43 1.83 10.65
C PRO A 192 15.58 3.35 10.59
N LEU A 193 14.48 4.09 10.77
CA LEU A 193 14.60 5.46 11.23
C LEU A 193 15.41 5.34 12.53
N ARG A 194 16.56 6.03 12.63
CA ARG A 194 17.45 5.99 13.79
C ARG A 194 16.60 5.92 15.07
N LEU A 195 16.59 4.74 15.69
CA LEU A 195 15.70 4.39 16.79
C LEU A 195 16.35 4.69 18.15
N GLU A 196 17.61 5.14 18.12
CA GLU A 196 18.27 5.68 19.28
C GLU A 196 17.71 7.09 19.53
N PHE A 197 16.73 7.17 20.41
CA PHE A 197 16.28 8.42 21.06
C PHE A 197 17.43 9.20 21.74
N GLN A 198 18.65 8.63 21.76
CA GLN A 198 19.86 9.19 22.37
C GLN A 198 21.06 9.21 21.40
N ASP A 199 20.83 9.17 20.09
CA ASP A 199 21.93 9.35 19.14
C ASP A 199 22.41 10.81 19.20
N GLU A 200 23.69 11.04 19.51
CA GLU A 200 24.27 12.40 19.60
C GLU A 200 24.27 13.16 18.26
N GLU A 201 23.88 12.48 17.18
CA GLU A 201 23.59 13.02 15.85
C GLU A 201 22.08 13.07 15.52
N ALA A 202 21.23 13.32 16.51
CA ALA A 202 19.80 13.53 16.30
C ALA A 202 19.51 14.73 15.35
N ALA A 203 18.32 14.72 14.76
CA ALA A 203 17.83 15.85 13.98
C ALA A 203 17.87 17.13 14.84
N ARG A 204 18.63 18.12 14.38
CA ARG A 204 18.72 19.42 15.05
C ARG A 204 17.36 20.10 14.97
N MET A 205 16.96 20.76 16.06
CA MET A 205 15.85 21.71 16.07
C MET A 205 16.09 22.79 15.00
N SER A 206 15.06 23.54 14.62
CA SER A 206 15.17 24.60 13.61
C SER A 206 16.23 25.68 13.92
N ASP A 207 16.69 25.75 15.17
CA ASP A 207 17.77 26.62 15.66
C ASP A 207 19.17 25.96 15.64
N GLY A 208 19.29 24.75 15.09
CA GLY A 208 20.54 24.01 14.97
C GLY A 208 20.98 23.27 16.25
N ARG A 209 20.18 23.29 17.33
CA ARG A 209 20.49 22.64 18.61
C ARG A 209 19.93 21.23 18.69
N LEU A 210 20.56 20.39 19.50
CA LEU A 210 20.02 19.06 19.80
C LEU A 210 18.75 19.19 20.67
N PRO A 211 17.73 18.36 20.43
CA PRO A 211 16.58 18.28 21.32
C PRO A 211 17.05 17.82 22.71
N ARG A 212 16.61 18.53 23.76
CA ARG A 212 16.93 18.23 25.16
C ARG A 212 16.14 17.03 25.67
#